data_AF-A0A518KD96-F1
#
_entry.id   AF-A0A518KD96-F1
#
_cell.length_a   1.000
_cell.length_b   1.000
_cell.length_c   1.000
_cell.angle_alpha   90.00
_cell.angle_beta   90.00
_cell.angle_gamma   90.00
#
_symmetry.space_group_name_H-M   'P 1'
#
loop_
_entity.id
_entity.type
_entity.pdbx_description
1 polymer ?
#
loop_
_entity_poly.entity_id
_entity_poly.type
_entity_poly.pdbx_seq_one_letter_code
_entity_poly.pdbx_strand_id
1 'polypeptide(L)'
;MRLAILSIAIVLAGQAYAAPVVTADTVELNFDTFPVRDVQLTVKQTLAGDFTSFWFDLDVQTHPGTYDIAISNFTVNLDEGSDWYLVREGDIFTNAAIDDWAFVGFGGATQLIDFSYHSGSSLSSPSFYLAFATSEPGTFLPRNVFGWVHLRMPTISTGPSPFFPPLTVEILESATAYGSSGVIVGSLQAVPEPSSLLVGAMGLLGCGCWRRAA
;
A
#
# COMPACT_ATOMS: atom_id res chain seq x y z
N MET A 1 8.87 37.01 28.41
CA MET A 1 9.80 36.66 27.32
C MET A 1 10.00 35.14 27.15
N ARG A 2 10.24 34.36 28.22
CA ARG A 2 10.46 32.89 28.10
C ARG A 2 9.27 32.08 27.58
N LEU A 3 8.02 32.52 27.86
CA LEU A 3 6.81 31.87 27.37
C LEU A 3 6.66 31.96 25.83
N ALA A 4 6.96 33.13 25.24
CA ALA A 4 6.80 33.36 23.80
C ALA A 4 7.77 32.51 22.97
N ILE A 5 9.00 32.30 23.45
CA ILE A 5 10.02 31.52 22.75
C ILE A 5 9.65 30.03 22.68
N LEU A 6 9.08 29.47 23.76
CA LEU A 6 8.65 28.07 23.78
C LEU A 6 7.42 27.83 22.90
N SER A 7 6.44 28.72 22.94
CA SER A 7 5.26 28.64 22.04
C SER A 7 5.66 28.77 20.58
N ILE A 8 6.61 29.66 20.25
CA ILE A 8 7.13 29.80 18.88
C ILE A 8 7.90 28.55 18.47
N ALA A 9 8.70 27.93 19.35
CA ALA A 9 9.41 26.69 19.05
C ALA A 9 8.46 25.51 18.81
N ILE A 10 7.36 25.40 19.56
CA ILE A 10 6.34 24.36 19.37
C ILE A 10 5.57 24.58 18.06
N VAL A 11 5.20 25.83 17.76
CA VAL A 11 4.51 26.17 16.50
C VAL A 11 5.43 25.96 15.30
N LEU A 12 6.70 26.38 15.37
CA LEU A 12 7.67 26.17 14.29
C LEU A 12 8.02 24.68 14.10
N ALA A 13 8.11 23.89 15.18
CA ALA A 13 8.30 22.44 15.08
C ALA A 13 7.09 21.74 14.45
N GLY A 14 5.87 22.24 14.70
CA GLY A 14 4.66 21.74 14.04
C GLY A 14 4.51 22.18 12.57
N GLN A 15 5.22 23.22 12.13
CA GLN A 15 5.19 23.72 10.75
C GLN A 15 6.33 23.15 9.88
N ALA A 16 7.35 22.53 10.49
CA ALA A 16 8.53 22.03 9.76
C ALA A 16 8.34 20.63 9.15
N TYR A 17 7.23 19.96 9.42
CA TYR A 17 6.97 18.62 8.90
C TYR A 17 5.63 18.62 8.18
N ALA A 18 5.67 18.48 6.86
CA ALA A 18 4.48 18.24 6.07
C ALA A 18 3.87 16.94 6.58
N ALA A 19 2.66 17.01 7.16
CA ALA A 19 1.94 15.80 7.52
C ALA A 19 1.83 14.93 6.26
N PRO A 20 2.12 13.62 6.35
CA PRO A 20 2.00 12.74 5.20
C PRO A 20 0.60 12.85 4.64
N VAL A 21 0.51 13.16 3.35
CA VAL A 21 -0.79 13.29 2.67
C VAL A 21 -1.21 11.89 2.29
N VAL A 22 -2.30 11.42 2.90
CA VAL A 22 -2.93 10.16 2.50
C VAL A 22 -4.12 10.45 1.61
N THR A 23 -4.06 9.98 0.37
CA THR A 23 -5.12 10.16 -0.62
C THR A 23 -5.76 8.80 -0.91
N ALA A 24 -7.10 8.74 -0.89
CA ALA A 24 -7.86 7.55 -1.28
C ALA A 24 -8.00 7.46 -2.81
N ASP A 25 -8.32 6.26 -3.31
CA ASP A 25 -8.65 6.01 -4.73
C ASP A 25 -7.53 6.44 -5.70
N THR A 26 -6.29 6.15 -5.31
CA THR A 26 -5.07 6.56 -5.99
C THR A 26 -4.51 5.52 -6.95
N VAL A 27 -5.08 4.32 -6.94
CA VAL A 27 -4.69 3.21 -7.79
C VAL A 27 -5.71 3.04 -8.91
N GLU A 28 -5.22 3.06 -10.14
CA GLU A 28 -6.02 2.88 -11.34
C GLU A 28 -5.84 1.45 -11.86
N LEU A 29 -6.95 0.78 -12.15
CA LEU A 29 -6.96 -0.54 -12.77
C LEU A 29 -7.12 -0.38 -14.28
N ASN A 30 -6.13 -0.85 -15.04
CA ASN A 30 -6.17 -0.88 -16.48
C ASN A 30 -6.11 -2.33 -16.96
N PHE A 31 -6.94 -2.66 -17.95
CA PHE A 31 -6.86 -3.91 -18.68
C PHE A 31 -6.15 -3.59 -19.99
N ASP A 32 -4.93 -4.10 -20.17
CA ASP A 32 -4.21 -3.86 -21.42
C ASP A 32 -4.81 -4.74 -22.53
N THR A 33 -4.86 -4.17 -23.73
CA THR A 33 -5.25 -4.90 -24.95
C THR A 33 -4.04 -5.53 -25.65
N PHE A 34 -2.82 -5.33 -25.12
CA PHE A 34 -1.64 -6.06 -25.56
C PHE A 34 -1.75 -7.54 -25.18
N PRO A 35 -1.46 -8.47 -26.11
CA PRO A 35 -1.91 -9.87 -26.07
C PRO A 35 -1.17 -10.78 -25.07
N VAL A 36 -0.61 -10.24 -23.99
CA VAL A 36 0.28 -11.00 -23.08
C VAL A 36 -0.07 -10.83 -21.60
N ARG A 37 -1.02 -9.98 -21.20
CA ARG A 37 -1.26 -9.69 -19.76
C ARG A 37 -2.73 -9.54 -19.40
N ASP A 38 -3.06 -9.96 -18.18
CA ASP A 38 -4.44 -9.87 -17.68
C ASP A 38 -4.71 -8.55 -16.96
N VAL A 39 -3.74 -8.00 -16.21
CA VAL A 39 -3.98 -6.85 -15.31
C VAL A 39 -2.79 -5.89 -15.22
N GLN A 40 -3.09 -4.58 -15.25
CA GLN A 40 -2.18 -3.50 -14.91
C GLN A 40 -2.75 -2.68 -13.74
N LEU A 41 -1.95 -2.48 -12.70
CA LEU A 41 -2.21 -1.52 -11.63
C LEU A 41 -1.29 -0.32 -11.79
N THR A 42 -1.87 0.86 -11.93
CA THR A 42 -1.14 2.12 -12.10
C THR A 42 -1.29 2.96 -10.84
N VAL A 43 -0.19 3.49 -10.32
CA VAL A 43 -0.17 4.28 -9.08
C VAL A 43 0.52 5.61 -9.33
N LYS A 44 0.02 6.66 -8.67
CA LYS A 44 0.62 8.00 -8.70
C LYS A 44 1.80 8.08 -7.73
N GLN A 45 3.02 8.26 -8.25
CA GLN A 45 4.23 8.53 -7.48
C GLN A 45 4.24 9.96 -6.91
N THR A 46 3.53 10.90 -7.54
CA THR A 46 3.36 12.26 -7.02
C THR A 46 1.92 12.72 -7.09
N LEU A 47 1.56 13.69 -6.25
CA LEU A 47 0.26 14.38 -6.34
C LEU A 47 0.06 15.11 -7.68
N ALA A 48 1.15 15.43 -8.39
CA ALA A 48 1.12 16.14 -9.67
C ALA A 48 0.89 15.22 -10.89
N GLY A 49 0.86 13.90 -10.71
CA GLY A 49 0.55 12.95 -11.79
C GLY A 49 1.78 12.35 -12.49
N ASP A 50 2.82 12.00 -11.72
CA ASP A 50 3.82 11.03 -12.16
C ASP A 50 3.37 9.63 -11.79
N PHE A 51 3.52 8.66 -12.68
CA PHE A 51 2.89 7.34 -12.53
C PHE A 51 3.90 6.23 -12.71
N THR A 52 3.72 5.16 -11.93
CA THR A 52 4.40 3.88 -12.14
C THR A 52 3.35 2.77 -12.17
N SER A 53 3.71 1.59 -12.67
CA SER A 53 2.75 0.50 -12.84
C SER A 53 3.32 -0.87 -12.48
N PHE A 54 2.42 -1.77 -12.12
CA PHE A 54 2.67 -3.18 -11.88
C PHE A 54 1.79 -4.02 -12.79
N TRP A 55 2.41 -4.92 -13.53
CA TRP A 55 1.73 -5.83 -14.46
C TRP A 55 1.85 -7.25 -13.93
N PHE A 56 0.73 -7.96 -13.91
CA PHE A 56 0.72 -9.34 -13.48
C PHE A 56 -0.33 -10.15 -14.22
N ASP A 57 -0.07 -11.45 -14.28
CA ASP A 57 -1.04 -12.44 -14.74
C ASP A 57 -1.71 -13.08 -13.53
N LEU A 58 -2.98 -13.43 -13.70
CA LEU A 58 -3.76 -14.12 -12.70
C LEU A 58 -4.09 -15.53 -13.18
N ASP A 59 -3.47 -16.51 -12.55
CA ASP A 59 -3.81 -17.91 -12.77
C ASP A 59 -4.72 -18.39 -11.64
N VAL A 60 -5.87 -18.96 -12.00
CA VAL A 60 -6.80 -19.56 -11.04
C VAL A 60 -6.74 -21.07 -11.24
N GLN A 61 -6.06 -21.76 -10.33
CA GLN A 61 -5.94 -23.20 -10.35
C GLN A 61 -7.10 -23.81 -9.56
N THR A 62 -7.98 -24.52 -10.25
CA THR A 62 -9.13 -25.16 -9.61
C THR A 62 -8.76 -26.55 -9.11
N HIS A 63 -9.07 -26.81 -7.84
CA HIS A 63 -8.91 -28.10 -7.20
C HIS A 63 -10.30 -28.65 -6.78
N PRO A 64 -10.47 -29.96 -6.56
CA PRO A 64 -11.73 -30.48 -6.04
C PRO A 64 -12.08 -29.87 -4.67
N GLY A 65 -13.04 -28.94 -4.66
CA GLY A 65 -13.52 -28.28 -3.43
C GLY A 65 -12.76 -27.01 -3.01
N THR A 66 -11.69 -26.64 -3.71
CA THR A 66 -10.90 -25.43 -3.44
C THR A 66 -10.39 -24.82 -4.75
N TYR A 67 -9.82 -23.63 -4.69
CA TYR A 67 -9.08 -23.04 -5.79
C TYR A 67 -7.89 -22.30 -5.20
N ASP A 68 -6.79 -22.24 -5.94
CA ASP A 68 -5.62 -21.45 -5.61
C ASP A 68 -5.52 -20.31 -6.60
N ILE A 69 -5.16 -19.12 -6.11
CA ILE A 69 -4.89 -17.96 -6.96
C ILE A 69 -3.39 -17.80 -7.00
N ALA A 70 -2.81 -17.82 -8.19
CA ALA A 70 -1.42 -17.46 -8.41
C ALA A 70 -1.35 -16.09 -9.08
N ILE A 71 -0.51 -15.22 -8.53
CA ILE A 71 -0.09 -13.99 -9.18
C ILE A 71 1.32 -14.22 -9.70
N SER A 72 1.51 -14.12 -11.01
CA SER A 72 2.86 -14.08 -11.59
C SER A 72 3.19 -12.68 -12.04
N ASN A 73 4.16 -12.07 -11.36
CA ASN A 73 4.75 -10.83 -11.84
C ASN A 73 5.59 -11.12 -13.08
N PHE A 74 5.52 -10.22 -14.06
CA PHE A 74 6.45 -10.24 -15.16
C PHE A 74 7.83 -9.78 -14.68
N THR A 75 8.88 -10.48 -15.11
CA THR A 75 10.28 -10.19 -14.74
C THR A 75 10.74 -8.81 -15.24
N VAL A 76 9.93 -8.12 -16.03
CA VAL A 76 10.19 -6.77 -16.55
C VAL A 76 9.06 -5.86 -16.09
N ASN A 77 9.17 -5.28 -14.89
CA ASN A 77 8.42 -4.06 -14.58
C ASN A 77 8.89 -3.02 -15.60
N LEU A 78 8.05 -2.70 -16.59
CA LEU A 78 8.37 -1.74 -17.67
C LEU A 78 8.62 -0.32 -17.13
N ASP A 79 8.29 -0.09 -15.87
CA ASP A 79 8.57 1.10 -15.10
C ASP A 79 9.09 0.67 -13.72
N GLU A 80 10.42 0.70 -13.53
CA GLU A 80 11.18 0.15 -12.38
C GLU A 80 10.94 0.91 -11.05
N GLY A 81 9.90 1.73 -10.99
CA GLY A 81 9.65 2.68 -9.92
C GLY A 81 9.04 2.09 -8.64
N SER A 82 8.33 0.96 -8.72
CA SER A 82 7.57 0.43 -7.58
C SER A 82 7.84 -1.03 -7.23
N ASP A 83 7.92 -1.29 -5.93
CA ASP A 83 8.01 -2.62 -5.33
C ASP A 83 6.63 -3.01 -4.78
N TRP A 84 6.17 -4.23 -5.05
CA TRP A 84 4.83 -4.70 -4.67
C TRP A 84 4.92 -5.93 -3.77
N TYR A 85 3.99 -5.99 -2.80
CA TYR A 85 4.00 -6.98 -1.74
C TYR A 85 2.58 -7.45 -1.40
N LEU A 86 2.46 -8.73 -1.09
CA LEU A 86 1.24 -9.30 -0.51
C LEU A 86 1.21 -9.00 0.99
N VAL A 87 0.12 -8.41 1.46
CA VAL A 87 -0.04 -7.91 2.83
C VAL A 87 -1.42 -8.25 3.39
N ARG A 88 -1.61 -8.06 4.69
CA ARG A 88 -2.90 -8.18 5.38
C ARG A 88 -3.42 -6.82 5.83
N GLU A 89 -4.74 -6.75 6.03
CA GLU A 89 -5.35 -5.61 6.69
C GLU A 89 -4.72 -5.36 8.07
N GLY A 90 -4.40 -4.11 8.37
CA GLY A 90 -3.76 -3.70 9.63
C GLY A 90 -2.24 -3.86 9.68
N ASP A 91 -1.61 -4.45 8.66
CA ASP A 91 -0.15 -4.51 8.59
C ASP A 91 0.46 -3.11 8.54
N ILE A 92 1.58 -2.92 9.26
CA ILE A 92 2.37 -1.68 9.28
C ILE A 92 3.40 -1.77 8.15
N PHE A 93 3.05 -1.25 6.98
CA PHE A 93 3.87 -1.34 5.77
C PHE A 93 4.86 -0.17 5.70
N THR A 94 6.14 -0.46 5.98
CA THR A 94 7.24 0.53 6.10
C THR A 94 8.50 0.00 5.44
N ASN A 95 9.48 0.89 5.17
CA ASN A 95 10.81 0.45 4.70
C ASN A 95 11.45 -0.59 5.64
N ALA A 96 11.40 -0.37 6.96
CA ALA A 96 11.99 -1.29 7.92
C ALA A 96 11.36 -2.69 7.86
N ALA A 97 10.02 -2.77 7.76
CA ALA A 97 9.32 -4.04 7.64
C ALA A 97 9.64 -4.75 6.30
N ILE A 98 9.85 -3.99 5.22
CA ILE A 98 10.31 -4.54 3.93
C ILE A 98 11.73 -5.10 4.06
N ASP A 99 12.66 -4.34 4.65
CA ASP A 99 14.05 -4.74 4.84
C ASP A 99 14.18 -5.98 5.75
N ASP A 100 13.25 -6.13 6.70
CA ASP A 100 13.12 -7.29 7.59
C ASP A 100 12.40 -8.50 6.93
N TRP A 101 12.06 -8.41 5.64
CA TRP A 101 11.38 -9.46 4.88
C TRP A 101 10.04 -9.88 5.50
N ALA A 102 9.31 -8.93 6.10
CA ALA A 102 8.02 -9.22 6.75
C ALA A 102 6.89 -9.56 5.75
N PHE A 103 7.09 -9.26 4.46
CA PHE A 103 6.06 -9.40 3.41
C PHE A 103 6.54 -10.23 2.23
N VAL A 104 5.59 -10.84 1.52
CA VAL A 104 5.89 -11.61 0.30
C VAL A 104 5.99 -10.65 -0.87
N GLY A 105 7.21 -10.39 -1.35
CA GLY A 105 7.47 -9.51 -2.48
C GLY A 105 7.34 -10.19 -3.85
N PHE A 106 6.90 -9.45 -4.85
CA PHE A 106 6.72 -9.92 -6.23
C PHE A 106 7.98 -9.73 -7.10
N GLY A 107 9.18 -10.06 -6.60
CA GLY A 107 10.47 -9.83 -7.27
C GLY A 107 10.78 -10.70 -8.51
N GLY A 108 9.83 -10.86 -9.44
CA GLY A 108 9.99 -11.61 -10.69
C GLY A 108 9.68 -13.10 -10.62
N ALA A 109 9.07 -13.57 -9.54
CA ALA A 109 8.60 -14.94 -9.37
C ALA A 109 7.08 -15.02 -9.28
N THR A 110 6.52 -16.16 -9.68
CA THR A 110 5.11 -16.50 -9.40
C THR A 110 4.92 -16.76 -7.92
N GLN A 111 3.92 -16.11 -7.33
CA GLN A 111 3.52 -16.31 -5.94
C GLN A 111 2.12 -16.92 -5.90
N LEU A 112 1.98 -18.00 -5.14
CA LEU A 112 0.68 -18.52 -4.76
C LEU A 112 0.15 -17.68 -3.59
N ILE A 113 -1.06 -17.15 -3.74
CA ILE A 113 -1.73 -16.45 -2.64
C ILE A 113 -2.22 -17.49 -1.65
N ASP A 114 -1.55 -17.54 -0.50
CA ASP A 114 -2.00 -18.35 0.63
C ASP A 114 -3.33 -17.79 1.17
N PHE A 115 -4.28 -18.68 1.52
CA PHE A 115 -5.59 -18.31 2.07
C PHE A 115 -5.53 -17.37 3.28
N SER A 116 -4.44 -17.37 4.05
CA SER A 116 -4.22 -16.44 5.16
C SER A 116 -4.07 -14.98 4.74
N TYR A 117 -3.92 -14.68 3.45
CA TYR A 117 -3.93 -13.34 2.88
C TYR A 117 -5.30 -12.96 2.29
N HIS A 118 -6.26 -13.88 2.25
CA HIS A 118 -7.60 -13.56 1.82
C HIS A 118 -8.30 -12.71 2.89
N SER A 119 -8.91 -11.61 2.45
CA SER A 119 -9.85 -10.82 3.25
C SER A 119 -11.28 -11.23 2.92
N GLY A 120 -12.07 -11.39 3.99
CA GLY A 120 -13.45 -11.88 3.94
C GLY A 120 -13.55 -13.41 4.01
N SER A 121 -14.78 -13.88 4.26
CA SER A 121 -15.08 -15.31 4.48
C SER A 121 -15.57 -16.05 3.23
N SER A 122 -15.77 -15.33 2.11
CA SER A 122 -16.36 -15.92 0.92
C SER A 122 -15.32 -16.51 -0.01
N LEU A 123 -15.37 -17.84 -0.16
CA LEU A 123 -14.64 -18.56 -1.20
C LEU A 123 -15.20 -18.28 -2.60
N SER A 124 -16.40 -17.72 -2.75
CA SER A 124 -16.93 -17.48 -4.09
C SER A 124 -16.32 -16.24 -4.75
N SER A 125 -15.81 -15.29 -3.96
CA SER A 125 -15.21 -14.05 -4.45
C SER A 125 -14.18 -13.58 -3.41
N PRO A 126 -13.00 -14.22 -3.38
CA PRO A 126 -11.96 -13.85 -2.46
C PRO A 126 -11.47 -12.45 -2.79
N SER A 127 -10.99 -11.76 -1.77
CA SER A 127 -10.30 -10.49 -1.92
C SER A 127 -8.99 -10.52 -1.15
N PHE A 128 -8.05 -9.64 -1.49
CA PHE A 128 -6.77 -9.55 -0.79
C PHE A 128 -6.17 -8.15 -0.97
N TYR A 129 -5.16 -7.85 -0.17
CA TYR A 129 -4.46 -6.58 -0.22
C TYR A 129 -3.10 -6.73 -0.90
N LEU A 130 -2.78 -5.80 -1.79
CA LEU A 130 -1.42 -5.56 -2.25
C LEU A 130 -0.96 -4.22 -1.69
N ALA A 131 0.25 -4.19 -1.15
CA ALA A 131 0.93 -2.94 -0.81
C ALA A 131 2.00 -2.64 -1.85
N PHE A 132 2.28 -1.35 -2.03
CA PHE A 132 3.35 -0.89 -2.90
C PHE A 132 4.20 0.17 -2.23
N ALA A 133 5.49 0.15 -2.54
CA ALA A 133 6.46 1.16 -2.14
C ALA A 133 7.12 1.73 -3.39
N THR A 134 7.11 3.05 -3.53
CA THR A 134 7.74 3.78 -4.63
C THR A 134 8.42 5.04 -4.10
N SER A 135 9.15 5.71 -4.98
CA SER A 135 9.80 6.97 -4.69
C SER A 135 9.26 8.06 -5.60
N GLU A 136 9.32 9.31 -5.16
CA GLU A 136 9.09 10.46 -6.04
C GLU A 136 10.17 10.51 -7.14
N PRO A 137 9.85 11.03 -8.35
CA PRO A 137 10.78 11.09 -9.46
C PRO A 137 12.09 11.81 -9.08
N GLY A 138 13.21 11.22 -9.49
CA GLY A 138 14.56 11.70 -9.15
C GLY A 138 15.08 11.23 -7.79
N THR A 139 14.25 10.56 -6.98
CA THR A 139 14.67 9.83 -5.78
C THR A 139 14.48 8.34 -6.02
N PHE A 140 15.49 7.53 -5.75
CA PHE A 140 15.37 6.07 -5.91
C PHE A 140 15.20 5.39 -4.55
N LEU A 141 16.01 5.76 -3.56
CA LEU A 141 15.94 5.24 -2.19
C LEU A 141 16.27 6.34 -1.16
N PRO A 142 15.75 6.25 0.07
CA PRO A 142 14.73 5.29 0.51
C PRO A 142 13.36 5.57 -0.15
N ARG A 143 12.49 4.54 -0.22
CA ARG A 143 11.11 4.74 -0.70
C ARG A 143 10.38 5.71 0.23
N ASN A 144 9.64 6.66 -0.33
CA ASN A 144 8.94 7.72 0.41
C ASN A 144 7.45 7.85 0.03
N VAL A 145 6.97 6.97 -0.84
CA VAL A 145 5.57 6.89 -1.24
C VAL A 145 5.10 5.46 -1.01
N PHE A 146 4.12 5.30 -0.15
CA PHE A 146 3.62 3.99 0.27
C PHE A 146 2.13 3.93 0.01
N GLY A 147 1.62 2.80 -0.44
CA GLY A 147 0.19 2.65 -0.58
C GLY A 147 -0.25 1.20 -0.55
N TRP A 148 -1.56 1.03 -0.64
CA TRP A 148 -2.20 -0.26 -0.70
C TRP A 148 -3.42 -0.22 -1.61
N VAL A 149 -3.79 -1.39 -2.12
CA VAL A 149 -5.00 -1.63 -2.89
C VAL A 149 -5.67 -2.92 -2.43
N HIS A 150 -6.98 -2.87 -2.23
CA HIS A 150 -7.82 -4.01 -1.92
C HIS A 150 -8.47 -4.49 -3.22
N LEU A 151 -8.10 -5.70 -3.64
CA LEU A 151 -8.56 -6.29 -4.89
C LEU A 151 -9.57 -7.38 -4.57
N ARG A 152 -10.71 -7.37 -5.28
CA ARG A 152 -11.64 -8.48 -5.32
C ARG A 152 -11.43 -9.27 -6.60
N MET A 153 -11.34 -10.58 -6.44
CA MET A 153 -11.29 -11.50 -7.56
C MET A 153 -12.70 -11.78 -8.09
N PRO A 154 -12.81 -11.99 -9.42
CA PRO A 154 -14.08 -12.32 -10.05
C PRO A 154 -14.68 -13.56 -9.39
N THR A 155 -16.01 -13.64 -9.40
CA THR A 155 -16.68 -14.81 -8.85
C THR A 155 -16.30 -16.05 -9.64
N ILE A 156 -15.63 -17.01 -8.99
CA ILE A 156 -15.23 -18.26 -9.62
C ILE A 156 -16.46 -19.17 -9.65
N SER A 157 -17.17 -19.20 -10.77
CA SER A 157 -18.23 -20.17 -10.98
C SER A 157 -17.60 -21.53 -11.29
N THR A 158 -17.81 -22.52 -10.42
CA THR A 158 -17.33 -23.90 -10.60
C THR A 158 -18.12 -24.69 -11.64
N GLY A 159 -18.96 -24.03 -12.44
CA GLY A 159 -19.74 -24.65 -13.50
C GLY A 159 -18.88 -24.95 -14.74
N PRO A 160 -19.22 -25.99 -15.53
CA PRO A 160 -18.57 -26.26 -16.82
C PRO A 160 -19.02 -25.20 -17.83
N SER A 161 -18.44 -24.00 -17.76
CA SER A 161 -18.59 -23.00 -18.81
C SER A 161 -17.44 -23.17 -19.82
N PRO A 162 -17.71 -23.49 -21.10
CA PRO A 162 -16.70 -23.49 -22.14
C PRO A 162 -16.23 -22.07 -22.52
N PHE A 163 -16.86 -21.05 -21.95
CA PHE A 163 -16.46 -19.64 -22.04
C PHE A 163 -16.15 -19.15 -20.62
N PHE A 164 -14.89 -19.13 -20.24
CA PHE A 164 -14.47 -18.30 -19.12
C PHE A 164 -14.64 -16.84 -19.59
N PRO A 165 -15.53 -16.03 -18.97
CA PRO A 165 -15.45 -14.59 -19.18
C PRO A 165 -14.03 -14.14 -18.81
N PRO A 166 -13.53 -13.03 -19.40
CA PRO A 166 -12.26 -12.47 -18.95
C PRO A 166 -12.30 -12.30 -17.43
N LEU A 167 -11.28 -12.76 -16.73
CA LEU A 167 -11.15 -12.61 -15.28
C LEU A 167 -11.12 -11.11 -14.96
N THR A 168 -12.24 -10.54 -14.55
CA THR A 168 -12.30 -9.12 -14.18
C THR A 168 -11.97 -8.97 -12.70
N VAL A 169 -10.77 -8.48 -12.40
CA VAL A 169 -10.43 -7.98 -11.08
C VAL A 169 -11.20 -6.68 -10.82
N GLU A 170 -11.63 -6.46 -9.59
CA GLU A 170 -12.25 -5.22 -9.14
C GLU A 170 -11.37 -4.57 -8.06
N ILE A 171 -11.07 -3.28 -8.19
CA ILE A 171 -10.52 -2.50 -7.07
C ILE A 171 -11.69 -2.14 -6.15
N LEU A 172 -11.60 -2.56 -4.89
CA LEU A 172 -12.57 -2.17 -3.86
C LEU A 172 -12.20 -0.83 -3.25
N GLU A 173 -10.96 -0.72 -2.80
CA GLU A 173 -10.44 0.44 -2.10
C GLU A 173 -8.94 0.58 -2.36
N SER A 174 -8.41 1.79 -2.26
CA SER A 174 -6.96 2.02 -2.26
C SER A 174 -6.60 3.31 -1.54
N ALA A 175 -5.35 3.39 -1.07
CA ALA A 175 -4.81 4.63 -0.53
C ALA A 175 -3.30 4.75 -0.77
N THR A 176 -2.82 5.98 -0.93
CA THR A 176 -1.39 6.32 -1.00
C THR A 176 -1.03 7.38 0.02
N ALA A 177 0.00 7.13 0.82
CA ALA A 177 0.69 8.07 1.68
C ALA A 177 1.94 8.63 0.98
N TYR A 178 1.92 9.94 0.68
CA TYR A 178 3.03 10.67 0.07
C TYR A 178 3.95 11.28 1.13
N GLY A 179 5.27 11.24 0.89
CA GLY A 179 6.27 11.79 1.80
C GLY A 179 6.26 11.13 3.17
N SER A 180 5.88 9.85 3.24
CA SER A 180 5.76 9.09 4.48
C SER A 180 6.85 8.04 4.61
N SER A 181 7.05 7.52 5.80
CA SER A 181 7.88 6.34 6.08
C SER A 181 7.10 5.01 6.01
N GLY A 182 5.78 5.09 5.84
CA GLY A 182 4.92 3.91 5.67
C GLY A 182 3.43 4.21 5.72
N VAL A 183 2.63 3.17 5.54
CA VAL A 183 1.16 3.21 5.61
C VAL A 183 0.63 2.02 6.41
N ILE A 184 -0.51 2.19 7.09
CA ILE A 184 -1.24 1.09 7.71
C ILE A 184 -2.24 0.56 6.68
N VAL A 185 -2.08 -0.71 6.29
CA VAL A 185 -2.87 -1.35 5.23
C VAL A 185 -4.36 -1.40 5.61
N GLY A 186 -5.25 -1.08 4.67
CA GLY A 186 -6.70 -1.02 4.91
C GLY A 186 -7.14 0.24 5.67
N SER A 187 -6.29 1.27 5.76
CA SER A 187 -6.64 2.53 6.42
C SER A 187 -6.13 3.76 5.66
N LEU A 188 -6.66 4.93 6.01
CA LEU A 188 -6.17 6.23 5.55
C LEU A 188 -5.10 6.82 6.49
N GLN A 189 -4.45 5.99 7.30
CA GLN A 189 -3.44 6.42 8.26
C GLN A 189 -2.03 6.11 7.75
N ALA A 190 -1.21 7.15 7.64
CA ALA A 190 0.23 7.01 7.47
C ALA A 190 0.88 6.57 8.79
N VAL A 191 2.02 5.88 8.70
CA VAL A 191 2.79 5.50 9.89
C VAL A 191 3.41 6.74 10.52
N PRO A 192 3.15 7.04 11.81
CA PRO A 192 3.72 8.20 12.46
C PRO A 192 5.24 8.11 12.51
N GLU A 193 5.91 9.18 12.10
CA GLU A 193 7.36 9.25 12.26
C GLU A 193 7.74 9.30 13.75
N PRO A 194 8.84 8.63 14.17
CA PRO A 194 9.30 8.69 15.56
C PRO A 194 9.52 10.12 16.08
N SER A 195 9.92 11.04 15.19
CA SER A 195 10.09 12.47 15.47
C SER A 195 8.79 13.13 15.92
N SER A 196 7.66 12.80 15.28
CA SER A 196 6.34 13.34 15.59
C SER A 196 5.87 12.93 16.98
N LEU A 197 6.15 11.68 17.38
CA LEU A 197 5.86 11.18 18.72
C LEU A 197 6.69 11.91 19.79
N LEU A 198 7.98 12.15 19.52
CA LEU A 198 8.85 12.88 20.44
C LEU A 198 8.37 14.33 20.64
N VAL A 199 7.99 15.02 19.57
CA VAL A 199 7.45 16.39 19.66
C VAL A 199 6.15 16.40 20.46
N GLY A 200 5.25 15.44 20.22
CA GLY A 200 4.03 15.27 21.00
C GLY A 200 4.32 15.04 22.50
N ALA A 201 5.28 14.17 22.82
CA ALA A 201 5.70 13.90 24.19
C ALA A 201 6.31 15.15 24.87
N MET A 202 7.17 15.89 24.16
CA MET A 202 7.73 17.15 24.67
C MET A 202 6.66 18.20 24.93
N GLY A 203 5.65 18.30 24.06
CA GLY A 203 4.49 19.17 24.26
C GLY A 203 3.71 18.81 25.54
N LEU A 204 3.42 17.52 25.74
CA LEU A 204 2.73 17.03 26.94
C LEU A 204 3.53 17.29 28.22
N LEU A 205 4.85 17.04 28.20
CA LEU A 205 5.74 17.35 29.32
C LEU A 205 5.75 18.85 29.63
N GLY A 206 5.79 19.71 28.60
CA GLY A 206 5.69 21.16 28.76
C GLY A 206 4.39 21.59 29.46
N CYS A 207 3.24 21.05 29.03
CA CYS A 207 1.95 21.31 29.66
C CYS A 207 1.89 20.80 31.11
N GLY A 208 2.44 19.62 31.39
CA GLY A 208 2.47 19.02 32.73
C GLY A 208 3.33 19.80 33.72
N CYS A 209 4.51 20.26 33.30
CA CYS A 209 5.40 21.10 34.11
C CYS A 209 4.78 22.47 34.43
N TRP A 210 4.01 23.04 33.49
CA TRP A 210 3.32 24.31 33.70
C TRP A 210 2.26 24.23 34.81
N ARG A 211 1.53 23.11 34.87
CA ARG A 211 0.46 22.90 35.85
C ARG A 211 0.94 22.72 37.30
N ARG A 212 2.23 22.43 37.51
CA ARG A 212 2.85 22.34 38.85
C ARG A 212 3.46 23.65 39.34
N ALA A 213 3.71 24.60 38.43
CA ALA A 213 4.34 25.88 38.75
C ALA A 213 3.33 27.01 38.98
N ALA A 214 2.05 26.76 38.73
CA ALA A 214 0.91 27.63 39.07
C ALA A 214 0.21 27.09 40.32
#